data_AF-A0A3D5DPI6-F1
#
_entry.id   AF-A0A3D5DPI6-F1
#
_cell.length_a   1.000
_cell.length_b   1.000
_cell.length_c   1.000
_cell.angle_alpha   90.00
_cell.angle_beta   90.00
_cell.angle_gamma   90.00
#
_symmetry.space_group_name_H-M   'P 1'
#
loop_
_entity.id
_entity.type
_entity.pdbx_description
1 polymer ?
#
loop_
_entity_poly.entity_id
_entity_poly.type
_entity_poly.pdbx_seq_one_letter_code
_entity_poly.pdbx_strand_id
1 'polypeptide(L)'
;MAYFDAASTEPLHPAARETLLAALEDGWADPARLYREGRQAALLLAAARERVAAILACRADEVSFTSSGTQAVQLAVLGVARARRA
;
A
#
# COMPACT_ATOMS: atom_id res chain seq x y z
N MET A 1 29.66 2.54 -10.60
CA MET A 1 29.98 2.51 -9.16
C MET A 1 29.05 1.48 -8.52
N ALA A 2 29.56 0.55 -7.70
CA ALA A 2 28.70 -0.43 -7.03
C ALA A 2 27.95 0.23 -5.86
N TYR A 3 26.69 -0.16 -5.65
CA TYR A 3 25.84 0.36 -4.56
C TYR A 3 25.74 -0.69 -3.44
N PHE A 4 26.13 -0.32 -2.22
CA PHE A 4 26.18 -1.23 -1.06
C PHE A 4 25.45 -0.66 0.16
N ASP A 5 24.35 0.07 -0.05
CA ASP A 5 23.54 0.68 1.03
C ASP A 5 22.03 0.37 0.86
N ALA A 6 21.74 -0.85 0.42
CA ALA A 6 20.37 -1.36 0.23
C ALA A 6 19.49 -1.28 1.50
N ALA A 7 20.10 -1.27 2.69
CA ALA A 7 19.38 -1.14 3.95
C ALA A 7 18.76 0.26 4.16
N SER A 8 19.31 1.30 3.52
CA SER A 8 18.76 2.66 3.61
C SER A 8 17.65 2.88 2.60
N THR A 9 17.89 2.53 1.33
CA THR A 9 16.90 2.58 0.25
C THR A 9 17.38 1.75 -0.94
N GLU A 10 16.47 1.40 -1.84
CA GLU A 10 16.82 0.79 -3.11
C GLU A 10 16.11 1.52 -4.26
N PRO A 11 16.72 1.58 -5.45
CA PRO A 11 15.99 1.92 -6.66
C PRO A 11 14.78 0.99 -6.82
N LEU A 12 13.66 1.53 -7.30
CA LEU A 12 12.50 0.70 -7.60
C LEU A 12 12.87 -0.42 -8.57
N HIS A 13 12.45 -1.64 -8.24
CA HIS A 13 12.49 -2.75 -9.18
C HIS A 13 11.77 -2.34 -10.48
N PRO A 14 12.29 -2.66 -11.69
CA PRO A 14 11.69 -2.21 -12.95
C PRO A 14 10.18 -2.50 -13.08
N ALA A 15 9.75 -3.69 -12.68
CA ALA A 15 8.33 -4.07 -12.67
C ALA A 15 7.49 -3.23 -11.69
N ALA A 16 8.06 -2.81 -10.55
CA ALA A 16 7.37 -1.94 -9.60
C ALA A 16 7.23 -0.53 -10.16
N ARG A 17 8.26 -0.02 -10.85
CA ARG A 17 8.21 1.27 -11.55
C ARG A 17 7.13 1.28 -12.64
N GLU A 18 7.08 0.23 -13.47
CA GLU A 18 6.05 0.09 -14.52
C GLU A 18 4.64 0.05 -13.93
N THR A 19 4.43 -0.75 -12.89
CA THR A 19 3.15 -0.84 -12.19
C THR A 19 2.72 0.50 -11.60
N LEU A 20 3.65 1.25 -11.00
CA LEU A 20 3.37 2.58 -10.44
C LEU A 20 2.92 3.55 -11.53
N LEU A 21 3.62 3.58 -12.67
CA LEU A 21 3.26 4.48 -13.78
C LEU A 21 1.88 4.14 -14.34
N ALA A 22 1.59 2.86 -14.57
CA ALA A 22 0.26 2.42 -15.01
C ALA A 22 -0.84 2.78 -14.00
N ALA A 23 -0.58 2.61 -12.69
CA ALA A 23 -1.53 3.00 -11.65
C ALA A 23 -1.78 4.52 -11.58
N LEU A 24 -0.78 5.34 -11.90
CA LEU A 24 -0.95 6.79 -11.99
C LEU A 24 -1.77 7.20 -13.21
N GLU A 25 -1.66 6.47 -14.32
CA GLU A 25 -2.42 6.74 -15.55
C GLU A 25 -3.88 6.27 -15.41
N ASP A 26 -4.12 5.06 -14.89
CA ASP A 26 -5.44 4.44 -14.85
C ASP A 26 -6.21 4.65 -13.53
N GLY A 27 -5.50 5.02 -12.46
CA GLY A 27 -6.01 5.09 -11.09
C GLY A 27 -5.96 6.48 -10.45
N TRP A 28 -5.85 7.54 -11.24
CA TRP A 28 -5.67 8.92 -10.76
C TRP A 28 -6.85 9.49 -9.94
N ALA A 29 -8.06 8.93 -10.11
CA ALA A 29 -9.27 9.44 -9.50
C ALA A 29 -9.45 9.02 -8.03
N ASP A 30 -10.31 9.72 -7.31
CA ASP A 30 -10.65 9.41 -5.92
C ASP A 30 -11.43 8.08 -5.83
N PRO A 31 -10.89 7.03 -5.18
CA PRO A 31 -11.54 5.71 -5.09
C PRO A 31 -12.81 5.72 -4.23
N ALA A 32 -13.09 6.78 -3.47
CA ALA A 32 -14.35 6.94 -2.75
C ALA A 32 -15.50 7.42 -3.65
N ARG A 33 -15.23 7.80 -4.90
CA ARG A 33 -16.23 8.33 -5.83
C ARG A 33 -16.81 7.25 -6.72
N LEU A 34 -18.10 7.37 -6.99
CA LEU A 34 -18.87 6.36 -7.72
C LEU A 34 -18.87 6.54 -9.23
N TYR A 35 -18.25 7.59 -9.78
CA TYR A 35 -18.09 7.72 -11.24
C TYR A 35 -17.08 6.70 -11.78
N ARG A 36 -17.05 6.52 -13.11
CA ARG A 36 -16.31 5.44 -13.77
C ARG A 36 -14.84 5.37 -13.34
N GLU A 37 -14.16 6.51 -13.36
CA GLU A 37 -12.74 6.63 -13.05
C GLU A 37 -12.48 6.37 -11.55
N GLY A 38 -13.36 6.83 -10.65
CA GLY A 38 -13.28 6.53 -9.22
C GLY A 38 -13.47 5.04 -8.91
N ARG A 39 -14.41 4.37 -9.60
CA ARG A 39 -14.55 2.91 -9.50
C ARG A 39 -13.32 2.17 -10.02
N GLN A 40 -12.70 2.65 -11.09
CA GLN A 40 -11.45 2.07 -11.61
C GLN A 40 -10.33 2.18 -10.57
N ALA A 41 -10.14 3.35 -9.95
CA ALA A 41 -9.17 3.53 -8.88
C ALA A 41 -9.46 2.61 -7.66
N ALA A 42 -10.73 2.44 -7.31
CA ALA A 42 -11.14 1.54 -6.23
C ALA A 42 -10.81 0.07 -6.54
N LEU A 43 -11.02 -0.38 -7.79
CA LEU A 43 -10.65 -1.73 -8.23
C LEU A 43 -9.13 -1.94 -8.18
N LEU A 44 -8.34 -0.97 -8.65
CA LEU A 44 -6.88 -1.03 -8.57
C LEU A 44 -6.38 -1.12 -7.12
N LEU A 45 -6.95 -0.31 -6.23
CA LEU A 45 -6.62 -0.34 -4.80
C LEU A 45 -7.02 -1.67 -4.14
N ALA A 46 -8.18 -2.23 -4.49
CA ALA A 46 -8.62 -3.53 -3.99
C ALA A 46 -7.70 -4.65 -4.47
N ALA A 47 -7.34 -4.67 -5.75
CA ALA A 47 -6.40 -5.65 -6.30
C ALA A 47 -5.01 -5.57 -5.64
N ALA A 48 -4.51 -4.35 -5.38
CA ALA A 48 -3.27 -4.16 -4.63
C ALA A 48 -3.37 -4.73 -3.20
N ARG A 49 -4.50 -4.52 -2.52
CA ARG A 49 -4.75 -5.05 -1.17
C ARG A 49 -4.76 -6.56 -1.14
N GLU A 50 -5.47 -7.20 -2.08
CA GLU A 50 -5.50 -8.66 -2.23
C GLU A 50 -4.10 -9.24 -2.48
N ARG A 51 -3.31 -8.58 -3.35
CA ARG A 51 -1.95 -9.02 -3.64
C ARG A 51 -1.03 -8.96 -2.42
N VAL A 52 -1.11 -7.87 -1.64
CA VAL A 52 -0.32 -7.72 -0.41
C VAL A 52 -0.78 -8.73 0.65
N ALA A 53 -2.09 -8.92 0.81
CA ALA A 53 -2.64 -9.90 1.75
C ALA A 53 -2.16 -11.32 1.44
N ALA A 54 -2.15 -11.70 0.16
CA ALA A 54 -1.63 -13.00 -0.28
C ALA A 54 -0.13 -13.20 0.04
N ILE A 55 0.69 -12.15 -0.11
CA ILE A 55 2.12 -12.18 0.23
C ILE A 55 2.32 -12.32 1.76
N LEU A 56 1.49 -11.63 2.54
CA LEU A 56 1.55 -11.64 4.00
C LEU A 56 0.79 -12.82 4.65
N ALA A 57 0.11 -13.65 3.85
CA ALA A 57 -0.76 -14.73 4.31
C ALA A 57 -1.83 -14.29 5.32
N CYS A 58 -2.47 -13.14 5.09
CA CYS A 58 -3.57 -12.62 5.89
C CYS A 58 -4.81 -12.33 5.02
N ARG A 59 -5.92 -11.92 5.65
CA ARG A 59 -7.11 -11.49 4.92
C ARG A 59 -6.92 -10.08 4.37
N ALA A 60 -7.56 -9.77 3.24
CA ALA A 60 -7.47 -8.45 2.64
C ALA A 60 -7.97 -7.33 3.57
N ASP A 61 -8.97 -7.59 4.42
CA ASP A 61 -9.49 -6.63 5.40
C ASP A 61 -8.58 -6.42 6.62
N GLU A 62 -7.52 -7.23 6.78
CA GLU A 62 -6.47 -7.02 7.77
C GLU A 62 -5.33 -6.11 7.26
N VAL A 63 -5.30 -5.80 5.95
CA VAL A 63 -4.27 -4.97 5.34
C VAL A 63 -4.70 -3.50 5.35
N SER A 64 -3.83 -2.62 5.84
CA SER A 64 -3.97 -1.16 5.73
C SER A 64 -2.73 -0.56 5.07
N PHE A 65 -2.93 0.42 4.18
CA PHE A 65 -1.82 1.13 3.53
C PHE A 65 -1.51 2.42 4.30
N THR A 66 -0.23 2.65 4.55
CA THR A 66 0.30 3.85 5.23
C THR A 66 1.29 4.57 4.33
N SER A 67 1.60 5.82 4.65
CA SER A 67 2.59 6.60 3.87
C SER A 67 4.03 6.14 4.09
N SER A 68 4.30 5.43 5.19
CA SER A 68 5.63 4.89 5.51
C SER A 68 5.55 3.74 6.53
N GLY A 69 6.65 2.99 6.64
CA GLY A 69 6.84 1.98 7.70
C GLY A 69 6.81 2.58 9.11
N THR A 70 7.38 3.78 9.30
CA THR A 70 7.34 4.51 10.58
C THR A 70 5.90 4.78 11.02
N GLN A 71 5.04 5.24 10.10
CA GLN A 71 3.64 5.46 10.39
C GLN A 71 2.92 4.14 10.74
N ALA A 72 3.20 3.05 10.01
CA ALA A 72 2.61 1.74 10.28
C ALA A 72 2.93 1.25 11.70
N VAL A 73 4.20 1.30 12.11
CA VAL A 73 4.64 0.88 13.45
C VAL A 73 3.99 1.74 14.54
N GLN A 74 3.94 3.06 14.34
CA GLN A 74 3.28 3.98 15.27
C GLN A 74 1.80 3.62 15.46
N LEU A 75 1.08 3.36 14.36
CA LEU A 75 -0.33 2.99 14.40
C LEU A 75 -0.55 1.64 15.12
N ALA A 76 0.32 0.66 14.88
CA ALA A 76 0.25 -0.63 15.55
C ALA A 76 0.39 -0.51 17.07
N VAL A 77 1.40 0.23 17.55
CA VAL A 77 1.62 0.46 18.99
C VAL A 77 0.43 1.17 19.62
N LEU A 78 -0.04 2.25 18.99
CA LEU A 78 -1.19 3.00 19.49
C LEU A 78 -2.47 2.17 19.49
N GLY A 79 -2.67 1.31 18.49
CA GLY A 79 -3.79 0.37 18.40
C GLY A 79 -3.82 -0.59 19.58
N VAL A 80 -2.70 -1.26 19.85
CA VAL A 80 -2.56 -2.19 20.99
C VAL A 80 -2.78 -1.47 22.32
N ALA A 81 -2.19 -0.28 22.48
CA ALA A 81 -2.33 0.50 23.71
C ALA A 81 -3.78 0.97 23.96
N ARG A 82 -4.55 1.27 22.91
CA ARG A 82 -5.99 1.58 23.03
C ARG A 82 -6.81 0.35 23.37
N ALA A 83 -6.56 -0.78 22.70
CA ALA A 83 -7.28 -2.03 22.95
C ALA A 83 -7.13 -2.55 24.38
N ARG A 84 -5.97 -2.33 25.02
CA ARG A 84 -5.73 -2.70 26.43
C ARG A 84 -6.38 -1.77 27.47
N ARG A 85 -6.85 -0.59 27.06
CA ARG A 85 -7.50 0.39 27.94
C ARG A 85 -9.03 0.31 27.88
N ALA A 86 -9.57 -0.34 26.86
CA ALA A 86 -10.99 -0.65 26.74
C ALA A 86 -11.32 -1.89 27.57
#